data_AF-A0A2K9E4C1-F1
#
_entry.id   AF-A0A2K9E4C1-F1
#
_cell.length_a   1.000
_cell.length_b   1.000
_cell.length_c   1.000
_cell.angle_alpha   90.00
_cell.angle_beta   90.00
_cell.angle_gamma   90.00
#
_symmetry.space_group_name_H-M   'P 1'
#
loop_
_entity.id
_entity.type
_entity.pdbx_description
1 polymer ?
#
loop_
_entity_poly.entity_id
_entity_poly.type
_entity_poly.pdbx_seq_one_letter_code
_entity_poly.pdbx_strand_id
1 'polypeptide(L)'
;MNEIDFAKWMKSNGYDESTIRSRISNCQRVSEYEGDLDVHYEKDECKSLLKRLKYSTNDKREGISPRHSIPINGDIYNGTATLRQAVNLYIKFRNNSHFDHTKNIDNDNKEIVINKKKVDIDKGLIKPKLDSYERFLKTFNISKFDLYMFGLNETIFPSIELVEKQWENLKERIYNNQEVSIRGAGRDAKGTKYYIDFYKFLFGNENVRKDPTNNLAPQKIIEELTGYKRNVNIYNYQVSHIFGRTKNVFMFEAAWNIVLVPKIIDPFTGHETKGIWPKEYQQLFRNEVFKKYSKYINEYNKILDEIDFHKKLSMYISNIDKENARSNEVIQFEKSVKREFSEIVK
;
A
#
# COMPACT_ATOMS: atom_id res chain seq x y z
N MET A 1 2.56 30.47 10.75
CA MET A 1 2.21 29.21 10.08
C MET A 1 3.42 28.79 9.26
N ASN A 2 3.80 27.51 9.31
CA ASN A 2 4.88 26.95 8.51
C ASN A 2 4.42 26.75 7.05
N GLU A 3 4.42 27.84 6.28
CA GLU A 3 3.90 27.87 4.91
C GLU A 3 4.68 26.98 3.95
N ILE A 4 6.01 26.96 4.10
CA ILE A 4 6.92 26.25 3.22
C ILE A 4 6.67 24.74 3.33
N ASP A 5 6.64 24.21 4.55
CA ASP A 5 6.45 22.78 4.76
C ASP A 5 5.00 22.37 4.53
N PHE A 6 4.03 23.26 4.80
CA PHE A 6 2.65 23.03 4.41
C PHE A 6 2.49 22.91 2.89
N ALA A 7 3.13 23.78 2.11
CA ALA A 7 3.11 23.74 0.65
C ALA A 7 3.76 22.45 0.11
N LYS A 8 4.92 22.06 0.65
CA LYS A 8 5.60 20.79 0.29
C LYS A 8 4.71 19.60 0.63
N TRP A 9 4.09 19.58 1.81
CA TRP A 9 3.19 18.52 2.21
C TRP A 9 1.99 18.42 1.26
N MET A 10 1.37 19.54 0.90
CA MET A 10 0.28 19.53 -0.08
C MET A 10 0.74 19.03 -1.46
N LYS A 11 1.92 19.46 -1.94
CA LYS A 11 2.47 18.98 -3.21
C LYS A 11 2.72 17.46 -3.18
N SER A 12 3.28 16.93 -2.10
CA SER A 12 3.51 15.48 -1.90
C SER A 12 2.21 14.68 -1.79
N ASN A 13 1.11 15.31 -1.37
CA ASN A 13 -0.22 14.70 -1.32
C ASN A 13 -1.03 14.85 -2.62
N GLY A 14 -0.40 15.31 -3.71
CA GLY A 14 -1.00 15.32 -5.05
C GLY A 14 -1.97 16.48 -5.32
N TYR A 15 -1.95 17.54 -4.50
CA TYR A 15 -2.69 18.76 -4.79
C TYR A 15 -2.02 19.54 -5.93
N ASP A 16 -2.82 20.11 -6.84
CA ASP A 16 -2.32 20.98 -7.90
C ASP A 16 -1.89 22.35 -7.35
N GLU A 17 -1.03 23.05 -8.12
CA GLU A 17 -0.45 24.33 -7.68
C GLU A 17 -1.48 25.44 -7.43
N SER A 18 -2.61 25.42 -8.15
CA SER A 18 -3.65 26.44 -7.97
C SER A 18 -4.41 26.22 -6.66
N THR A 19 -4.68 24.95 -6.33
CA THR A 19 -5.24 24.56 -5.02
C THR A 19 -4.28 24.87 -3.88
N ILE A 20 -2.98 24.59 -4.04
CA ILE A 20 -1.95 24.91 -3.03
C ILE A 20 -1.92 26.42 -2.75
N ARG A 21 -1.80 27.24 -3.81
CA ARG A 21 -1.78 28.71 -3.68
C ARG A 21 -3.05 29.24 -3.01
N SER A 22 -4.21 28.73 -3.41
CA SER A 22 -5.49 29.10 -2.80
C SER A 22 -5.56 28.74 -1.31
N ARG A 23 -5.11 27.55 -0.91
CA ARG A 23 -5.17 27.11 0.50
C ARG A 23 -4.18 27.84 1.39
N ILE A 24 -2.97 28.14 0.90
CA ILE A 24 -2.00 28.98 1.61
C ILE A 24 -2.58 30.38 1.84
N SER A 25 -3.11 31.01 0.80
CA SER A 25 -3.71 32.35 0.90
C SER A 25 -4.88 32.39 1.90
N ASN A 26 -5.73 31.37 1.91
CA ASN A 26 -6.81 31.26 2.89
C ASN A 26 -6.29 31.14 4.32
N CYS A 27 -5.25 30.34 4.56
CA CYS A 27 -4.63 30.20 5.88
C CYS A 27 -3.90 31.47 6.33
N GLN A 28 -3.25 32.20 5.42
CA GLN A 28 -2.66 33.52 5.68
C GLN A 28 -3.72 34.51 6.14
N ARG A 29 -4.85 34.57 5.43
CA ARG A 29 -5.98 35.43 5.80
C ARG A 29 -6.53 35.09 7.18
N VAL A 30 -6.59 33.82 7.57
CA VAL A 30 -6.96 33.46 8.95
C VAL A 30 -5.90 33.95 9.93
N SER A 31 -4.61 33.76 9.61
CA SER A 31 -3.51 34.15 10.50
C SER A 31 -3.46 35.67 10.75
N GLU A 32 -3.76 36.46 9.73
CA GLU A 32 -3.77 37.94 9.78
C GLU A 32 -4.78 38.49 10.80
N TYR A 33 -5.98 37.89 10.91
CA TYR A 33 -7.08 38.43 11.72
C TYR A 33 -7.34 37.65 13.00
N GLU A 34 -7.05 36.35 13.02
CA GLU A 34 -7.31 35.47 14.15
C GLU A 34 -6.03 35.08 14.91
N GLY A 35 -4.85 35.40 14.37
CA GLY A 35 -3.55 35.03 14.93
C GLY A 35 -2.95 33.77 14.30
N ASP A 36 -1.65 33.59 14.49
CA ASP A 36 -0.85 32.56 13.81
C ASP A 36 -1.38 31.13 14.01
N LEU A 37 -1.53 30.38 12.91
CA LEU A 37 -2.05 29.00 12.96
C LEU A 37 -1.16 28.00 13.69
N ASP A 38 0.17 28.20 13.76
CA ASP A 38 1.04 27.36 14.58
C ASP A 38 0.75 27.57 16.06
N VAL A 39 0.56 28.83 16.47
CA VAL A 39 0.21 29.19 17.84
C VAL A 39 -1.16 28.64 18.23
N HIS A 40 -2.16 28.73 17.34
CA HIS A 40 -3.47 28.09 17.58
C HIS A 40 -3.37 26.58 17.66
N TYR A 41 -2.54 25.96 16.82
CA TYR A 41 -2.35 24.53 16.83
C TYR A 41 -1.66 24.08 18.12
N GLU A 42 -0.60 24.76 18.55
CA GLU A 42 0.11 24.47 19.80
C GLU A 42 -0.76 24.70 21.04
N LYS A 43 -1.67 25.67 20.98
CA LYS A 43 -2.58 25.98 22.09
C LYS A 43 -3.64 24.91 22.31
N ASP A 44 -4.36 24.49 21.26
CA ASP A 44 -5.50 23.57 21.40
C ASP A 44 -5.83 22.77 20.14
N GLU A 45 -4.84 22.50 19.27
CA GLU A 45 -5.03 21.89 17.94
C GLU A 45 -6.04 22.67 17.09
N CYS A 46 -6.05 24.00 17.23
CA CYS A 46 -6.99 24.92 16.60
C CYS A 46 -8.47 24.70 16.97
N LYS A 47 -8.80 23.97 18.05
CA LYS A 47 -10.20 23.69 18.45
C LYS A 47 -10.99 24.97 18.74
N SER A 48 -10.42 25.92 19.48
CA SER A 48 -11.08 27.20 19.76
C SER A 48 -11.25 28.04 18.50
N LEU A 49 -10.25 28.05 17.62
CA LEU A 49 -10.31 28.74 16.33
C LEU A 49 -11.42 28.14 15.43
N LEU A 50 -11.49 26.82 15.31
CA LEU A 50 -12.55 26.14 14.54
C LEU A 50 -13.96 26.41 15.10
N LYS A 51 -14.09 26.60 16.42
CA LYS A 51 -15.36 26.99 17.06
C LYS A 51 -15.79 28.40 16.66
N ARG A 52 -14.84 29.33 16.45
CA ARG A 52 -15.11 30.69 15.94
C ARG A 52 -15.41 30.69 14.44
N LEU A 53 -14.73 29.82 13.68
CA LEU A 53 -14.97 29.59 12.25
C LEU A 53 -16.20 28.71 11.95
N LYS A 54 -17.01 28.38 12.96
CA LYS A 54 -18.27 27.66 12.76
C LYS A 54 -19.39 28.66 12.50
N TYR A 55 -19.91 28.63 11.28
CA TYR A 55 -21.05 29.43 10.86
C TYR A 55 -22.00 28.56 10.03
N SER A 56 -23.26 28.48 10.45
CA SER A 56 -24.26 27.59 9.85
C SER A 56 -25.18 28.34 8.88
N THR A 57 -25.90 27.58 8.07
CA THR A 57 -26.96 28.14 7.22
C THR A 57 -28.10 28.74 8.04
N ASN A 58 -28.33 28.26 9.27
CA ASN A 58 -29.32 28.83 10.17
C ASN A 58 -28.88 30.20 10.70
N ASP A 59 -27.60 30.32 11.10
CA ASP A 59 -27.02 31.60 11.54
C ASP A 59 -27.14 32.66 10.45
N LYS A 60 -26.91 32.27 9.18
CA LYS A 60 -27.11 33.16 8.02
C LYS A 60 -28.57 33.58 7.83
N ARG A 61 -29.52 32.65 7.99
CA ARG A 61 -30.97 32.92 7.86
C ARG A 61 -31.47 33.85 8.97
N GLU A 62 -30.92 33.70 10.17
CA GLU A 62 -31.27 34.50 11.35
C GLU A 62 -30.48 35.82 11.43
N GLY A 63 -29.62 36.12 10.45
CA GLY A 63 -28.83 37.37 10.42
C GLY A 63 -27.77 37.46 11.51
N ILE A 64 -27.39 36.33 12.12
CA ILE A 64 -26.39 36.28 13.18
C ILE A 64 -25.02 36.58 12.58
N SER A 65 -24.24 37.45 13.22
CA SER A 65 -22.87 37.75 12.78
C SER A 65 -21.90 36.58 13.06
N PRO A 66 -20.90 36.35 12.20
CA PRO A 66 -19.89 35.33 12.43
C PRO A 66 -19.08 35.63 13.70
N ARG A 67 -18.55 34.58 14.33
CA ARG A 67 -17.80 34.67 15.61
C ARG A 67 -16.32 34.97 15.43
N HIS A 68 -15.89 35.26 14.21
CA HIS A 68 -14.51 35.57 13.84
C HIS A 68 -14.42 37.03 13.34
N SER A 69 -13.23 37.62 13.40
CA SER A 69 -12.96 39.00 12.99
C SER A 69 -12.65 39.15 11.48
N ILE A 70 -12.51 38.03 10.75
CA ILE A 70 -12.09 38.03 9.34
C ILE A 70 -13.14 38.72 8.43
N PRO A 71 -12.79 39.80 7.70
CA PRO A 71 -13.67 40.42 6.72
C PRO A 71 -13.94 39.49 5.54
N ILE A 72 -15.19 39.31 5.13
CA ILE A 72 -15.58 38.52 3.96
C ILE A 72 -16.41 39.40 3.02
N ASN A 73 -15.86 39.68 1.84
CA ASN A 73 -16.57 40.38 0.78
C ASN A 73 -17.38 39.35 -0.03
N GLY A 74 -18.68 39.27 0.22
CA GLY A 74 -19.60 38.35 -0.46
C GLY A 74 -20.35 37.45 0.51
N ASP A 75 -20.58 36.19 0.12
CA ASP A 75 -21.35 35.24 0.93
C ASP A 75 -20.56 34.80 2.18
N ILE A 76 -20.93 35.35 3.33
CA ILE A 76 -20.31 35.07 4.63
C ILE A 76 -20.29 33.56 4.93
N TYR A 77 -21.34 32.82 4.60
CA TYR A 77 -21.39 31.38 4.87
C TYR A 77 -20.36 30.61 4.03
N ASN A 78 -20.28 30.89 2.72
CA ASN A 78 -19.31 30.22 1.85
C ASN A 78 -17.88 30.65 2.16
N GLY A 79 -17.67 31.93 2.49
CA GLY A 79 -16.37 32.46 2.89
C GLY A 79 -15.87 31.81 4.18
N THR A 80 -16.68 31.78 5.23
CA THR A 80 -16.33 31.14 6.51
C THR A 80 -16.11 29.63 6.35
N ALA A 81 -16.93 28.96 5.54
CA ALA A 81 -16.75 27.54 5.24
C ALA A 81 -15.41 27.26 4.53
N THR A 82 -15.01 28.12 3.59
CA THR A 82 -13.76 28.01 2.84
C THR A 82 -12.54 28.18 3.74
N LEU A 83 -12.56 29.20 4.60
CA LEU A 83 -11.49 29.43 5.59
C LEU A 83 -11.38 28.26 6.56
N ARG A 84 -12.52 27.75 7.03
CA ARG A 84 -12.56 26.56 7.90
C ARG A 84 -11.97 25.32 7.22
N GLN A 85 -12.21 25.12 5.92
CA GLN A 85 -11.60 24.01 5.18
C GLN A 85 -10.08 24.14 5.09
N ALA A 86 -9.58 25.36 4.87
CA ALA A 86 -8.14 25.63 4.84
C ALA A 86 -7.48 25.33 6.20
N VAL A 87 -8.07 25.77 7.30
CA VAL A 87 -7.58 25.47 8.66
C VAL A 87 -7.61 23.97 8.96
N ASN A 88 -8.65 23.24 8.56
CA ASN A 88 -8.68 21.78 8.72
C ASN A 88 -7.58 21.07 7.91
N LEU A 89 -7.25 21.60 6.73
CA LEU A 89 -6.15 21.07 5.93
C LEU A 89 -4.78 21.36 6.57
N TYR A 90 -4.63 22.53 7.18
CA TYR A 90 -3.45 22.89 7.95
C TYR A 90 -3.27 22.03 9.21
N ILE A 91 -4.36 21.76 9.94
CA ILE A 91 -4.36 20.81 11.06
C ILE A 91 -3.92 19.42 10.59
N LYS A 92 -4.42 18.94 9.44
CA LYS A 92 -3.94 17.67 8.87
C LYS A 92 -2.44 17.69 8.61
N PHE A 93 -1.91 18.80 8.08
CA PHE A 93 -0.48 18.97 7.90
C PHE A 93 0.28 18.94 9.24
N ARG A 94 -0.16 19.71 10.25
CA ARG A 94 0.49 19.75 11.57
C ARG A 94 0.38 18.41 12.31
N ASN A 95 -0.74 17.69 12.20
CA ASN A 95 -0.88 16.33 12.72
C ASN A 95 0.12 15.36 12.06
N ASN A 96 0.46 15.57 10.78
CA ASN A 96 1.48 14.79 10.08
C ASN A 96 2.92 15.27 10.36
N SER A 97 3.10 16.52 10.81
CA SER A 97 4.42 17.15 11.04
C SER A 97 4.85 17.15 12.51
N HIS A 98 3.92 16.99 13.46
CA HIS A 98 4.21 16.91 14.90
C HIS A 98 4.87 15.60 15.34
N PHE A 99 5.16 14.69 14.42
CA PHE A 99 5.87 13.45 14.73
C PHE A 99 7.38 13.63 14.97
N ASP A 100 7.96 14.82 14.69
CA ASP A 100 9.40 15.07 14.89
C ASP A 100 9.79 15.86 16.15
N HIS A 101 8.86 16.52 16.85
CA HIS A 101 9.17 17.28 18.07
C HIS A 101 8.04 17.20 19.09
N THR A 102 8.08 16.18 19.96
CA THR A 102 8.01 16.28 21.44
C THR A 102 7.73 14.91 22.05
N LYS A 103 8.77 14.30 22.63
CA LYS A 103 8.64 13.44 23.80
C LYS A 103 8.06 14.28 24.96
N ASN A 104 7.26 13.62 25.81
CA ASN A 104 6.84 14.02 27.16
C ASN A 104 5.84 15.19 27.26
N ILE A 105 4.59 14.89 27.64
CA ILE A 105 3.99 15.17 28.97
C ILE A 105 2.51 14.71 28.96
N ASP A 106 2.25 13.76 29.86
CA ASP A 106 1.06 13.36 30.62
C ASP A 106 -0.35 13.96 30.39
N ASN A 107 -1.31 13.04 30.59
CA ASN A 107 -2.60 13.17 31.28
C ASN A 107 -3.69 14.11 30.72
N ASP A 108 -4.83 13.56 30.31
CA ASP A 108 -5.93 13.18 31.21
C ASP A 108 -7.28 13.04 30.47
N ASN A 109 -7.95 11.92 30.75
CA ASN A 109 -9.39 11.71 30.91
C ASN A 109 -10.39 12.79 30.43
N LYS A 110 -11.42 12.35 29.67
CA LYS A 110 -12.83 12.54 30.09
C LYS A 110 -13.86 11.68 29.36
N GLU A 111 -14.54 10.91 30.21
CA GLU A 111 -15.88 10.31 30.15
C GLU A 111 -16.82 10.80 29.04
N ILE A 112 -17.45 9.84 28.35
CA ILE A 112 -18.69 10.08 27.61
C ILE A 112 -19.85 9.56 28.45
N VAL A 113 -20.62 10.53 28.98
CA VAL A 113 -21.90 10.36 29.65
C VAL A 113 -22.92 9.70 28.72
N ILE A 114 -23.48 8.60 29.20
CA ILE A 114 -24.57 7.84 28.58
C ILE A 114 -25.86 8.67 28.67
N ASN A 115 -26.43 9.03 27.52
CA ASN A 115 -27.83 9.46 27.44
C ASN A 115 -28.69 8.36 26.80
N LYS A 116 -29.44 7.68 27.67
CA LYS A 116 -30.50 6.72 27.34
C LYS A 116 -31.61 7.42 26.54
N LYS A 117 -31.90 6.94 25.33
CA LYS A 117 -33.26 6.91 24.80
C LYS A 117 -33.61 5.47 24.45
N LYS A 118 -34.68 4.98 25.09
CA LYS A 118 -35.37 3.72 24.81
C LYS A 118 -35.69 3.65 23.31
N VAL A 119 -35.22 2.59 22.66
CA VAL A 119 -35.79 2.09 21.41
C VAL A 119 -35.89 0.57 21.58
N ASP A 120 -37.13 0.11 21.43
CA ASP A 120 -37.68 -1.22 21.25
C ASP A 120 -36.73 -2.43 21.22
N ILE A 121 -37.09 -3.39 22.08
CA ILE A 121 -36.53 -4.73 22.21
C ILE A 121 -37.00 -5.58 21.02
N ASP A 122 -36.11 -6.42 20.48
CA ASP A 122 -36.29 -7.37 19.37
C ASP A 122 -36.13 -6.91 17.90
N LYS A 123 -35.00 -6.25 17.62
CA LYS A 123 -34.26 -6.50 16.35
C LYS A 123 -32.81 -6.81 16.70
N GLY A 124 -32.33 -8.00 16.30
CA GLY A 124 -31.01 -8.51 16.62
C GLY A 124 -29.93 -7.43 16.51
N LEU A 125 -29.31 -7.11 17.65
CA LEU A 125 -28.25 -6.12 17.76
C LEU A 125 -27.18 -6.42 16.71
N ILE A 126 -27.02 -5.52 15.74
CA ILE A 126 -25.89 -5.56 14.80
C ILE A 126 -24.64 -5.50 15.67
N LYS A 127 -23.98 -6.65 15.81
CA LYS A 127 -22.71 -6.71 16.53
C LYS A 127 -21.73 -5.78 15.81
N PRO A 128 -21.09 -4.84 16.53
CA PRO A 128 -20.11 -3.96 15.89
C PRO A 128 -19.00 -4.81 15.29
N LYS A 129 -18.50 -4.39 14.13
CA LYS A 129 -17.37 -5.07 13.49
C LYS A 129 -16.15 -4.94 14.40
N LEU A 130 -15.58 -6.07 14.80
CA LEU A 130 -14.36 -6.13 15.59
C LEU A 130 -13.18 -6.38 14.67
N ASP A 131 -12.16 -5.52 14.76
CA ASP A 131 -10.88 -5.69 14.09
C ASP A 131 -9.79 -5.79 15.17
N SER A 132 -9.07 -6.92 15.20
CA SER A 132 -8.08 -7.20 16.25
C SER A 132 -6.84 -6.31 16.13
N TYR A 133 -6.44 -5.96 14.91
CA TYR A 133 -5.31 -5.03 14.69
C TYR A 133 -5.71 -3.64 15.15
N GLU A 134 -6.89 -3.16 14.78
CA GLU A 134 -7.38 -1.86 15.21
C GLU A 134 -7.46 -1.77 16.74
N ARG A 135 -8.01 -2.79 17.40
CA ARG A 135 -8.10 -2.83 18.86
C ARG A 135 -6.73 -2.85 19.52
N PHE A 136 -5.82 -3.72 19.06
CA PHE A 136 -4.48 -3.83 19.61
C PHE A 136 -3.71 -2.50 19.49
N LEU A 137 -3.66 -1.91 18.29
CA LEU A 137 -2.96 -0.65 18.07
C LEU A 137 -3.56 0.49 18.91
N LYS A 138 -4.90 0.58 18.99
CA LYS A 138 -5.57 1.57 19.84
C LYS A 138 -5.24 1.39 21.33
N THR A 139 -5.17 0.16 21.83
CA THR A 139 -4.81 -0.12 23.22
C THR A 139 -3.43 0.43 23.58
N PHE A 140 -2.48 0.39 22.65
CA PHE A 140 -1.11 0.88 22.87
C PHE A 140 -0.86 2.26 22.24
N ASN A 141 -1.93 2.96 21.85
CA ASN A 141 -1.86 4.29 21.24
C ASN A 141 -0.94 4.38 20.01
N ILE A 142 -0.83 3.29 19.25
CA ILE A 142 -0.08 3.21 17.99
C ILE A 142 -1.04 3.62 16.87
N SER A 143 -0.65 4.57 16.02
CA SER A 143 -1.50 4.92 14.90
C SER A 143 -1.39 3.88 13.77
N LYS A 144 -2.46 3.77 12.97
CA LYS A 144 -2.46 2.95 11.75
C LYS A 144 -1.34 3.36 10.78
N PHE A 145 -1.06 4.67 10.71
CA PHE A 145 -0.02 5.21 9.84
C PHE A 145 1.37 4.80 10.32
N ASP A 146 1.62 4.81 11.63
CA ASP A 146 2.90 4.36 12.19
C ASP A 146 3.18 2.90 11.86
N LEU A 147 2.15 2.03 11.94
CA LEU A 147 2.28 0.64 11.51
C LEU A 147 2.66 0.53 10.02
N TYR A 148 2.04 1.34 9.17
CA TYR A 148 2.34 1.32 7.73
C TYR A 148 3.75 1.82 7.44
N MET A 149 4.15 2.95 8.03
CA MET A 149 5.48 3.50 7.83
C MET A 149 6.55 2.58 8.40
N PHE A 150 6.31 1.95 9.55
CA PHE A 150 7.16 0.89 10.06
C PHE A 150 7.32 -0.22 9.02
N GLY A 151 6.22 -0.72 8.45
CA GLY A 151 6.31 -1.78 7.44
C GLY A 151 7.06 -1.40 6.18
N LEU A 152 6.89 -0.16 5.70
CA LEU A 152 7.62 0.35 4.54
C LEU A 152 9.11 0.51 4.81
N ASN A 153 9.46 1.13 5.94
CA ASN A 153 10.85 1.45 6.30
C ASN A 153 11.65 0.21 6.71
N GLU A 154 11.01 -0.74 7.39
CA GLU A 154 11.67 -1.95 7.87
C GLU A 154 11.66 -3.07 6.81
N THR A 155 10.94 -2.93 5.69
CA THR A 155 11.09 -3.88 4.59
C THR A 155 12.47 -3.72 3.96
N ILE A 156 13.24 -4.80 3.93
CA ILE A 156 14.58 -4.78 3.37
C ILE A 156 14.50 -5.15 1.89
N PHE A 157 14.92 -4.20 1.06
CA PHE A 157 15.00 -4.33 -0.38
C PHE A 157 16.46 -4.55 -0.83
N PRO A 158 16.71 -5.41 -1.83
CA PRO A 158 18.00 -5.44 -2.52
C PRO A 158 18.42 -4.07 -3.07
N SER A 159 19.72 -3.83 -3.29
CA SER A 159 20.16 -2.61 -4.00
C SER A 159 19.78 -2.68 -5.49
N ILE A 160 19.58 -1.51 -6.13
CA ILE A 160 19.13 -1.47 -7.52
C ILE A 160 20.16 -2.04 -8.51
N GLU A 161 21.44 -1.84 -8.24
CA GLU A 161 22.57 -2.33 -9.05
C GLU A 161 22.63 -3.88 -9.03
N LEU A 162 22.45 -4.48 -7.85
CA LEU A 162 22.45 -5.92 -7.70
C LEU A 162 21.20 -6.56 -8.32
N VAL A 163 20.06 -5.88 -8.22
CA VAL A 163 18.82 -6.31 -8.87
C VAL A 163 18.97 -6.34 -10.39
N GLU A 164 19.60 -5.33 -10.98
CA GLU A 164 19.83 -5.29 -12.44
C GLU A 164 20.60 -6.53 -12.90
N LYS A 165 21.73 -6.81 -12.25
CA LYS A 165 22.58 -7.96 -12.58
C LYS A 165 21.83 -9.29 -12.44
N GLN A 166 21.05 -9.45 -11.37
CA GLN A 166 20.27 -10.68 -11.16
C GLN A 166 19.11 -10.80 -12.16
N TRP A 167 18.49 -9.70 -12.55
CA TRP A 167 17.40 -9.71 -13.53
C TRP A 167 17.90 -10.09 -14.92
N GLU A 168 19.02 -9.53 -15.38
CA GLU A 168 19.64 -9.93 -16.65
C GLU A 168 20.06 -11.40 -16.62
N ASN A 169 20.69 -11.86 -15.53
CA ASN A 169 21.06 -13.26 -15.39
C ASN A 169 19.84 -14.20 -15.42
N LEU A 170 18.75 -13.84 -14.75
CA LEU A 170 17.52 -14.66 -14.77
C LEU A 170 16.96 -14.78 -16.19
N LYS A 171 16.86 -13.66 -16.93
CA LYS A 171 16.42 -13.68 -18.34
C LYS A 171 17.34 -14.57 -19.18
N GLU A 172 18.66 -14.41 -19.06
CA GLU A 172 19.65 -15.23 -19.76
C GLU A 172 19.46 -16.74 -19.47
N ARG A 173 19.30 -17.10 -18.19
CA ARG A 173 19.09 -18.50 -17.79
C ARG A 173 17.82 -19.09 -18.39
N ILE A 174 16.74 -18.31 -18.43
CA ILE A 174 15.46 -18.73 -19.00
C ILE A 174 15.60 -19.00 -20.50
N TYR A 175 16.18 -18.07 -21.25
CA TYR A 175 16.27 -18.17 -22.71
C TYR A 175 17.35 -19.14 -23.21
N ASN A 176 18.38 -19.42 -22.40
CA ASN A 176 19.50 -20.29 -22.79
C ASN A 176 19.43 -21.70 -22.16
N ASN A 177 18.23 -22.18 -21.82
CA ASN A 177 18.01 -23.52 -21.28
C ASN A 177 18.86 -23.85 -20.03
N GLN A 178 19.13 -22.85 -19.18
CA GLN A 178 19.82 -23.07 -17.91
C GLN A 178 18.81 -23.29 -16.79
N GLU A 179 19.30 -23.76 -15.63
CA GLU A 179 18.44 -24.10 -14.49
C GLU A 179 17.76 -22.87 -13.89
N VAL A 180 16.44 -22.97 -13.73
CA VAL A 180 15.59 -21.96 -13.09
C VAL A 180 14.53 -22.66 -12.27
N SER A 181 14.21 -22.14 -11.09
CA SER A 181 13.19 -22.71 -10.20
C SER A 181 11.86 -21.98 -10.32
N ILE A 182 10.78 -22.70 -10.00
CA ILE A 182 9.44 -22.15 -9.76
C ILE A 182 8.83 -22.76 -8.50
N ARG A 183 7.83 -22.09 -7.91
CA ARG A 183 7.02 -22.70 -6.84
C ARG A 183 6.17 -23.84 -7.38
N GLY A 184 6.01 -24.91 -6.60
CA GLY A 184 5.09 -26.00 -6.94
C GLY A 184 3.63 -25.54 -7.06
N ALA A 185 2.89 -26.16 -7.99
CA ALA A 185 1.49 -25.85 -8.26
C ALA A 185 0.53 -26.97 -7.86
N GLY A 186 -0.49 -26.62 -7.07
CA GLY A 186 -1.55 -27.54 -6.61
C GLY A 186 -1.22 -28.30 -5.32
N ARG A 187 -2.19 -29.04 -4.78
CA ARG A 187 -1.94 -30.02 -3.71
C ARG A 187 -0.98 -31.09 -4.27
N ASP A 188 0.06 -31.39 -3.51
CA ASP A 188 1.14 -32.34 -3.87
C ASP A 188 1.92 -31.99 -5.15
N ALA A 189 1.85 -30.73 -5.60
CA ALA A 189 2.59 -30.25 -6.78
C ALA A 189 2.22 -30.93 -8.12
N LYS A 190 1.09 -31.65 -8.21
CA LYS A 190 0.64 -32.32 -9.45
C LYS A 190 0.49 -31.38 -10.65
N GLY A 191 0.07 -30.13 -10.40
CA GLY A 191 -0.08 -29.12 -11.44
C GLY A 191 1.24 -28.54 -11.95
N THR A 192 2.37 -28.82 -11.28
CA THR A 192 3.68 -28.26 -11.63
C THR A 192 4.17 -28.75 -12.98
N LYS A 193 3.83 -30.00 -13.35
CA LYS A 193 4.19 -30.58 -14.64
C LYS A 193 3.70 -29.72 -15.80
N TYR A 194 2.44 -29.26 -15.76
CA TYR A 194 1.89 -28.39 -16.81
C TYR A 194 2.65 -27.07 -16.96
N TYR A 195 3.17 -26.51 -15.88
CA TYR A 195 4.01 -25.30 -15.95
C TYR A 195 5.37 -25.60 -16.58
N ILE A 196 6.04 -26.66 -16.14
CA ILE A 196 7.36 -27.06 -16.68
C ILE A 196 7.24 -27.37 -18.18
N ASP A 197 6.26 -28.18 -18.57
CA ASP A 197 6.01 -28.53 -19.98
C ASP A 197 5.64 -27.28 -20.81
N PHE A 198 4.90 -26.34 -20.23
CA PHE A 198 4.59 -25.07 -20.88
C PHE A 198 5.81 -24.17 -21.07
N TYR A 199 6.74 -24.14 -20.11
CA TYR A 199 7.99 -23.38 -20.26
C TYR A 199 8.96 -24.01 -21.26
N LYS A 200 8.98 -25.33 -21.33
CA LYS A 200 9.65 -26.05 -22.42
C LYS A 200 9.07 -25.64 -23.78
N PHE A 201 7.73 -25.57 -23.89
CA PHE A 201 7.07 -25.12 -25.12
C PHE A 201 7.33 -23.64 -25.46
N LEU A 202 7.28 -22.74 -24.46
CA LEU A 202 7.43 -21.29 -24.67
C LEU A 202 8.87 -20.89 -24.99
N PHE A 203 9.84 -21.41 -24.24
CA PHE A 203 11.21 -20.91 -24.21
C PHE A 203 12.23 -21.93 -24.66
N GLY A 204 11.83 -23.18 -24.93
CA GLY A 204 12.77 -24.28 -25.15
C GLY A 204 13.57 -24.64 -23.90
N ASN A 205 13.16 -24.18 -22.72
CA ASN A 205 13.87 -24.43 -21.47
C ASN A 205 13.35 -25.72 -20.81
N GLU A 206 14.15 -26.78 -20.89
CA GLU A 206 13.93 -28.09 -20.28
C GLU A 206 14.47 -28.18 -18.85
N ASN A 207 15.15 -27.14 -18.37
CA ASN A 207 15.81 -27.07 -17.06
C ASN A 207 15.04 -26.23 -16.04
N VAL A 208 13.75 -25.94 -16.29
CA VAL A 208 12.88 -25.42 -15.25
C VAL A 208 12.54 -26.52 -14.24
N ARG A 209 12.70 -26.23 -12.94
CA ARG A 209 12.51 -27.19 -11.85
C ARG A 209 11.58 -26.63 -10.77
N LYS A 210 10.94 -27.52 -10.02
CA LYS A 210 10.22 -27.13 -8.81
C LYS A 210 11.23 -26.83 -7.71
N ASP A 211 11.08 -25.68 -7.05
CA ASP A 211 11.87 -25.35 -5.86
C ASP A 211 11.64 -26.39 -4.74
N PRO A 212 12.70 -26.95 -4.12
CA PRO A 212 12.57 -28.00 -3.12
C PRO A 212 11.72 -27.63 -1.91
N THR A 213 11.76 -26.36 -1.48
CA THR A 213 11.06 -25.88 -0.28
C THR A 213 9.93 -24.90 -0.61
N ASN A 214 9.66 -24.66 -1.90
CA ASN A 214 8.84 -23.57 -2.42
C ASN A 214 9.37 -22.16 -2.10
N ASN A 215 10.60 -22.03 -1.58
CA ASN A 215 11.19 -20.78 -1.14
C ASN A 215 12.74 -20.79 -1.06
N LEU A 216 13.43 -21.86 -1.49
CA LEU A 216 14.88 -22.00 -1.32
C LEU A 216 15.63 -21.01 -2.21
N ALA A 217 15.30 -20.95 -3.49
CA ALA A 217 15.93 -20.02 -4.43
C ALA A 217 15.65 -18.55 -4.04
N PRO A 218 14.40 -18.11 -3.76
CA PRO A 218 14.14 -16.76 -3.25
C PRO A 218 14.92 -16.41 -1.99
N GLN A 219 15.05 -17.36 -1.06
CA GLN A 219 15.83 -17.17 0.15
C GLN A 219 17.33 -16.97 -0.15
N LYS A 220 17.93 -17.80 -0.99
CA LYS A 220 19.34 -17.64 -1.37
C LYS A 220 19.59 -16.28 -2.04
N ILE A 221 18.75 -15.92 -3.00
CA ILE A 221 18.87 -14.65 -3.73
C ILE A 221 18.83 -13.47 -2.76
N ILE A 222 17.82 -13.40 -1.89
CA ILE A 222 17.69 -12.24 -0.98
C ILE A 222 18.82 -12.20 0.07
N GLU A 223 19.30 -13.36 0.54
CA GLU A 223 20.43 -13.45 1.46
C GLU A 223 21.73 -12.95 0.79
N GLU A 224 21.99 -13.36 -0.45
CA GLU A 224 23.16 -12.93 -1.22
C GLU A 224 23.12 -11.43 -1.54
N LEU A 225 21.95 -10.89 -1.90
CA LEU A 225 21.83 -9.49 -2.32
C LEU A 225 21.79 -8.48 -1.18
N THR A 226 21.38 -8.90 0.01
CA THR A 226 21.22 -7.99 1.16
C THR A 226 22.27 -8.22 2.25
N GLY A 227 22.94 -9.38 2.24
CA GLY A 227 23.83 -9.81 3.32
C GLY A 227 23.08 -10.26 4.59
N TYR A 228 21.75 -10.22 4.59
CA TYR A 228 20.96 -10.62 5.74
C TYR A 228 20.48 -12.07 5.63
N LYS A 229 20.82 -12.87 6.64
CA LYS A 229 20.46 -14.25 6.81
C LYS A 229 19.51 -14.43 7.98
N ARG A 230 18.35 -15.01 7.70
CA ARG A 230 17.28 -15.27 8.67
C ARG A 230 17.77 -16.19 9.77
N ASN A 231 17.41 -15.87 11.01
CA ASN A 231 17.80 -16.57 12.24
C ASN A 231 19.32 -16.55 12.51
N VAL A 232 20.06 -15.65 11.85
CA VAL A 232 21.50 -15.46 12.05
C VAL A 232 21.79 -14.00 12.40
N ASN A 233 21.50 -13.07 11.48
CA ASN A 233 21.70 -11.63 11.71
C ASN A 233 20.41 -10.81 11.57
N ILE A 234 19.30 -11.43 11.13
CA ILE A 234 17.95 -10.88 11.22
C ILE A 234 16.98 -11.90 11.81
N TYR A 235 16.08 -11.42 12.67
CA TYR A 235 15.08 -12.22 13.36
C TYR A 235 13.69 -11.65 13.11
N ASN A 236 12.68 -12.53 13.05
CA ASN A 236 11.28 -12.13 12.80
C ASN A 236 11.03 -11.44 11.46
N TYR A 237 11.82 -11.78 10.44
CA TYR A 237 11.56 -11.46 9.04
C TYR A 237 11.11 -12.69 8.25
N GLN A 238 10.39 -12.44 7.16
CA GLN A 238 9.90 -13.43 6.22
C GLN A 238 10.29 -13.02 4.79
N VAL A 239 10.70 -14.00 3.99
CA VAL A 239 10.88 -13.80 2.54
C VAL A 239 9.50 -13.72 1.91
N SER A 240 9.24 -12.64 1.18
CA SER A 240 7.95 -12.39 0.54
C SER A 240 8.13 -12.00 -0.92
N HIS A 241 7.16 -12.41 -1.76
CA HIS A 241 7.06 -11.99 -3.15
C HIS A 241 6.07 -10.83 -3.26
N ILE A 242 6.54 -9.67 -3.70
CA ILE A 242 5.76 -8.42 -3.70
C ILE A 242 4.45 -8.55 -4.48
N PHE A 243 4.50 -9.14 -5.68
CA PHE A 243 3.35 -9.31 -6.57
C PHE A 243 2.79 -10.73 -6.56
N GLY A 244 3.33 -11.61 -5.70
CA GLY A 244 3.09 -13.05 -5.77
C GLY A 244 3.60 -13.63 -7.09
N ARG A 245 2.73 -14.36 -7.81
CA ARG A 245 3.02 -15.00 -9.11
C ARG A 245 4.18 -16.00 -9.10
N THR A 246 4.32 -16.69 -7.99
CA THR A 246 5.44 -17.58 -7.69
C THR A 246 5.58 -18.80 -8.62
N LYS A 247 4.61 -19.07 -9.50
CA LYS A 247 4.74 -20.15 -10.50
C LYS A 247 5.29 -19.63 -11.81
N ASN A 248 5.29 -18.31 -12.04
CA ASN A 248 5.85 -17.67 -13.22
C ASN A 248 7.38 -17.71 -13.17
N VAL A 249 7.98 -18.24 -14.23
CA VAL A 249 9.44 -18.44 -14.36
C VAL A 249 10.23 -17.13 -14.27
N PHE A 250 9.66 -16.01 -14.71
CA PHE A 250 10.28 -14.69 -14.61
C PHE A 250 10.08 -14.03 -13.23
N MET A 251 9.13 -14.49 -12.42
CA MET A 251 8.73 -13.81 -11.17
C MET A 251 9.25 -14.49 -9.92
N PHE A 252 9.46 -15.81 -9.94
CA PHE A 252 9.80 -16.56 -8.73
C PHE A 252 11.20 -16.22 -8.20
N GLU A 253 12.17 -16.09 -9.10
CA GLU A 253 13.56 -15.72 -8.78
C GLU A 253 13.88 -14.25 -9.07
N ALA A 254 12.90 -13.44 -9.51
CA ALA A 254 13.15 -12.03 -9.79
C ALA A 254 13.51 -11.27 -8.52
N ALA A 255 14.75 -10.78 -8.43
CA ALA A 255 15.24 -10.02 -7.29
C ALA A 255 14.40 -8.77 -7.00
N TRP A 256 13.86 -8.10 -8.02
CA TRP A 256 12.96 -6.95 -7.86
C TRP A 256 11.57 -7.33 -7.32
N ASN A 257 11.21 -8.61 -7.30
CA ASN A 257 9.96 -9.15 -6.76
C ASN A 257 10.17 -9.82 -5.39
N ILE A 258 11.38 -9.88 -4.84
CA ILE A 258 11.68 -10.56 -3.57
C ILE A 258 12.17 -9.55 -2.53
N VAL A 259 11.63 -9.64 -1.31
CA VAL A 259 11.98 -8.77 -0.17
C VAL A 259 12.00 -9.55 1.14
N LEU A 260 12.62 -8.97 2.17
CA LEU A 260 12.45 -9.40 3.56
C LEU A 260 11.47 -8.45 4.26
N VAL A 261 10.30 -8.97 4.64
CA VAL A 261 9.25 -8.22 5.33
C VAL A 261 9.24 -8.59 6.82
N PRO A 262 9.08 -7.63 7.74
CA PRO A 262 8.83 -7.95 9.15
C PRO A 262 7.60 -8.85 9.30
N LYS A 263 7.68 -9.90 10.12
CA LYS A 263 6.56 -10.85 10.33
C LYS A 263 5.29 -10.19 10.88
N ILE A 264 5.41 -9.07 11.59
CA ILE A 264 4.25 -8.30 12.07
C ILE A 264 3.48 -7.61 10.92
N ILE A 265 4.14 -7.39 9.79
CA ILE A 265 3.61 -6.72 8.59
C ILE A 265 3.24 -7.73 7.50
N ASP A 266 3.85 -8.92 7.49
CA ASP A 266 3.55 -9.99 6.54
C ASP A 266 2.04 -10.23 6.31
N PRO A 267 1.17 -10.25 7.34
CA PRO A 267 -0.27 -10.41 7.15
C PRO A 267 -0.94 -9.30 6.34
N PHE A 268 -0.33 -8.10 6.26
CA PHE A 268 -0.80 -6.96 5.46
C PHE A 268 -0.34 -7.05 4.01
N THR A 269 0.71 -7.82 3.71
CA THR A 269 1.19 -8.03 2.33
C THR A 269 0.47 -9.17 1.61
N GLY A 270 -0.07 -10.14 2.36
CA GLY A 270 -0.68 -11.36 1.81
C GLY A 270 -2.21 -11.40 1.81
N HIS A 271 -2.74 -12.63 1.85
CA HIS A 271 -4.18 -12.93 1.89
C HIS A 271 -4.70 -13.28 3.29
N GLU A 272 -3.84 -13.18 4.31
CA GLU A 272 -4.14 -13.59 5.69
C GLU A 272 -5.05 -12.59 6.39
N THR A 273 -4.81 -11.29 6.17
CA THR A 273 -5.65 -10.22 6.75
C THR A 273 -6.72 -9.77 5.76
N LYS A 274 -7.92 -9.53 6.28
CA LYS A 274 -9.07 -9.00 5.54
C LYS A 274 -9.42 -7.62 6.07
N GLY A 275 -9.97 -6.77 5.19
CA GLY A 275 -10.43 -5.44 5.59
C GLY A 275 -9.86 -4.35 4.69
N ILE A 276 -10.04 -3.10 5.11
CA ILE A 276 -9.53 -1.94 4.38
C ILE A 276 -8.05 -1.70 4.66
N TRP A 277 -7.58 -2.00 5.88
CA TRP A 277 -6.20 -1.72 6.27
C TRP A 277 -5.13 -2.46 5.42
N PRO A 278 -5.26 -3.76 5.12
CA PRO A 278 -4.31 -4.43 4.23
C PRO A 278 -4.33 -3.87 2.81
N LYS A 279 -5.50 -3.44 2.31
CA LYS A 279 -5.62 -2.86 0.96
C LYS A 279 -4.89 -1.53 0.87
N GLU A 280 -5.08 -0.67 1.87
CA GLU A 280 -4.38 0.62 1.98
C GLU A 280 -2.86 0.40 2.06
N TYR A 281 -2.42 -0.52 2.94
CA TYR A 281 -1.00 -0.85 3.05
C TYR A 281 -0.42 -1.41 1.74
N GLN A 282 -1.11 -2.36 1.09
CA GLN A 282 -0.66 -2.94 -0.18
C GLN A 282 -0.52 -1.87 -1.27
N GLN A 283 -1.40 -0.87 -1.30
CA GLN A 283 -1.30 0.23 -2.25
C GLN A 283 -0.04 1.08 -1.98
N LEU A 284 0.23 1.44 -0.72
CA LEU A 284 1.45 2.16 -0.35
C LEU A 284 2.71 1.34 -0.65
N PHE A 285 2.70 0.06 -0.28
CA PHE A 285 3.80 -0.86 -0.50
C PHE A 285 4.13 -1.02 -1.99
N ARG A 286 3.10 -1.20 -2.83
CA ARG A 286 3.29 -1.25 -4.29
C ARG A 286 3.81 0.06 -4.84
N ASN A 287 3.31 1.21 -4.38
CA ASN A 287 3.81 2.50 -4.81
C ASN A 287 5.31 2.67 -4.53
N GLU A 288 5.79 2.26 -3.35
CA GLU A 288 7.23 2.27 -3.05
C GLU A 288 8.03 1.32 -3.95
N VAL A 289 7.51 0.13 -4.20
CA VAL A 289 8.14 -0.82 -5.12
C VAL A 289 8.22 -0.25 -6.54
N PHE A 290 7.15 0.37 -7.04
CA PHE A 290 7.13 0.99 -8.36
C PHE A 290 8.12 2.15 -8.47
N LYS A 291 8.26 2.98 -7.42
CA LYS A 291 9.29 4.02 -7.38
C LYS A 291 10.69 3.42 -7.53
N LYS A 292 10.95 2.28 -6.89
CA LYS A 292 12.27 1.65 -6.87
C LYS A 292 12.59 0.80 -8.11
N TYR A 293 11.60 0.08 -8.65
CA TYR A 293 11.81 -1.00 -9.62
C TYR A 293 10.96 -0.89 -10.89
N SER A 294 10.36 0.27 -11.17
CA SER A 294 9.54 0.50 -12.38
C SER A 294 10.21 0.04 -13.68
N LYS A 295 11.53 0.25 -13.83
CA LYS A 295 12.29 -0.23 -14.99
C LYS A 295 12.07 -1.73 -15.24
N TYR A 296 12.32 -2.56 -14.23
CA TYR A 296 12.23 -4.03 -14.36
C TYR A 296 10.80 -4.53 -14.46
N ILE A 297 9.86 -3.86 -13.81
CA ILE A 297 8.43 -4.16 -13.92
C ILE A 297 7.94 -3.90 -15.36
N ASN A 298 8.33 -2.78 -15.95
CA ASN A 298 7.98 -2.44 -17.32
C ASN A 298 8.64 -3.39 -18.33
N GLU A 299 9.89 -3.80 -18.10
CA GLU A 299 10.55 -4.84 -18.91
C GLU A 299 9.81 -6.17 -18.83
N TYR A 300 9.41 -6.62 -17.64
CA TYR A 300 8.60 -7.84 -17.49
C TYR A 300 7.29 -7.75 -18.28
N ASN A 301 6.56 -6.63 -18.19
CA ASN A 301 5.34 -6.45 -18.96
C ASN A 301 5.63 -6.49 -20.47
N LYS A 302 6.71 -5.84 -20.93
CA LYS A 302 7.13 -5.88 -22.35
C LYS A 302 7.46 -7.30 -22.83
N ILE A 303 8.09 -8.12 -21.99
CA ILE A 303 8.35 -9.53 -22.31
C ILE A 303 7.05 -10.28 -22.58
N LEU A 304 5.99 -10.03 -21.80
CA LEU A 304 4.69 -10.70 -22.00
C LEU A 304 4.08 -10.37 -23.37
N ASP A 305 4.24 -9.12 -23.81
CA ASP A 305 3.79 -8.66 -25.12
C ASP A 305 4.60 -9.32 -26.25
N GLU A 306 5.93 -9.33 -26.11
CA GLU A 306 6.86 -9.85 -27.13
C GLU A 306 6.71 -11.36 -27.36
N ILE A 307 6.41 -12.14 -26.32
CA ILE A 307 6.24 -13.60 -26.44
C ILE A 307 4.87 -14.01 -27.00
N ASP A 308 3.97 -13.05 -27.24
CA ASP A 308 2.58 -13.28 -27.65
C ASP A 308 1.91 -14.34 -26.75
N PHE A 309 2.00 -14.09 -25.43
CA PHE A 309 1.69 -15.08 -24.39
C PHE A 309 0.32 -15.73 -24.60
N HIS A 310 -0.70 -14.93 -24.90
CA HIS A 310 -2.06 -15.41 -25.05
C HIS A 310 -2.20 -16.37 -26.23
N LYS A 311 -1.62 -16.06 -27.39
CA LYS A 311 -1.63 -16.94 -28.55
C LYS A 311 -0.88 -18.23 -28.29
N LYS A 312 0.32 -18.15 -27.69
CA LYS A 312 1.13 -19.33 -27.36
C LYS A 312 0.44 -20.23 -26.35
N LEU A 313 -0.22 -19.67 -25.33
CA LEU A 313 -1.01 -20.44 -24.37
C LEU A 313 -2.16 -21.17 -25.09
N SER A 314 -2.92 -20.49 -25.95
CA SER A 314 -4.01 -21.11 -26.72
C SER A 314 -3.52 -22.26 -27.61
N MET A 315 -2.36 -22.10 -28.24
CA MET A 315 -1.72 -23.18 -29.02
C MET A 315 -1.34 -24.38 -28.14
N TYR A 316 -0.72 -24.13 -26.98
CA TYR A 316 -0.31 -25.17 -26.05
C TYR A 316 -1.51 -25.97 -25.50
N ILE A 317 -2.57 -25.29 -25.07
CA ILE A 317 -3.81 -25.95 -24.60
C ILE A 317 -4.44 -26.78 -25.72
N SER A 318 -4.48 -26.26 -26.95
CA SER A 318 -5.02 -26.98 -28.10
C SER A 318 -4.22 -28.24 -28.44
N ASN A 319 -2.90 -28.25 -28.20
CA ASN A 319 -2.07 -29.43 -28.40
C ASN A 319 -2.34 -30.49 -27.33
N ILE A 320 -2.46 -30.09 -26.06
CA ILE A 320 -2.84 -31.00 -24.97
C ILE A 320 -4.22 -31.63 -25.25
N ASP A 321 -5.19 -30.83 -25.68
CA ASP A 321 -6.56 -31.27 -25.95
C ASP A 321 -6.67 -32.24 -27.15
N LYS A 322 -5.70 -32.19 -28.09
CA LYS A 322 -5.62 -33.17 -29.20
C LYS A 322 -5.06 -34.51 -28.76
N GLU A 323 -4.09 -34.49 -27.83
CA GLU A 323 -3.45 -35.70 -27.33
C GLU A 323 -4.31 -36.41 -26.27
N ASN A 324 -5.10 -35.64 -25.50
CA ASN A 324 -5.93 -36.14 -24.41
C ASN A 324 -7.25 -35.38 -24.33
N ALA A 325 -8.33 -36.03 -23.85
CA ALA A 325 -9.55 -35.31 -23.53
C ALA A 325 -9.29 -34.22 -22.45
N ARG A 326 -9.84 -33.02 -22.66
CA ARG A 326 -9.59 -31.84 -21.80
C ARG A 326 -9.99 -32.12 -20.35
N SER A 327 -8.99 -32.26 -19.49
CA SER A 327 -9.19 -32.58 -18.07
C SER A 327 -9.46 -31.33 -17.22
N ASN A 328 -10.03 -31.52 -16.03
CA ASN A 328 -10.24 -30.45 -15.07
C ASN A 328 -8.92 -29.78 -14.63
N GLU A 329 -7.84 -30.55 -14.58
CA GLU A 329 -6.49 -30.06 -14.25
C GLU A 329 -5.98 -29.09 -15.32
N VAL A 330 -6.21 -29.38 -16.61
CA VAL A 330 -5.83 -28.48 -17.72
C VAL A 330 -6.59 -27.16 -17.64
N ILE A 331 -7.89 -27.21 -17.34
CA ILE A 331 -8.72 -26.00 -17.15
C ILE A 331 -8.21 -25.16 -15.96
N GLN A 332 -7.89 -25.81 -14.84
CA GLN A 332 -7.33 -25.13 -13.67
C GLN A 332 -5.95 -24.55 -13.95
N PHE A 333 -5.10 -25.28 -14.69
CA PHE A 333 -3.81 -24.79 -15.15
C PHE A 333 -3.97 -23.54 -16.01
N GLU A 334 -4.81 -23.57 -17.03
CA GLU A 334 -5.04 -22.45 -17.95
C GLU A 334 -5.49 -21.18 -17.19
N LYS A 335 -6.47 -21.33 -16.28
CA LYS A 335 -6.92 -20.21 -15.44
C LYS A 335 -5.81 -19.68 -14.54
N SER A 336 -5.03 -20.59 -13.95
CA SER A 336 -3.93 -20.21 -13.08
C SER A 336 -2.82 -19.51 -13.85
N VAL A 337 -2.34 -20.04 -14.97
CA VAL A 337 -1.22 -19.48 -15.73
C VAL A 337 -1.55 -18.11 -16.31
N LYS A 338 -2.80 -17.88 -16.75
CA LYS A 338 -3.29 -16.54 -17.15
C LYS A 338 -3.14 -15.50 -16.03
N ARG A 339 -3.38 -15.89 -14.78
CA ARG A 339 -3.19 -15.01 -13.62
C ARG A 339 -1.70 -14.81 -13.32
N GLU A 340 -0.90 -15.88 -13.38
CA GLU A 340 0.55 -15.83 -13.10
C GLU A 340 1.32 -14.97 -14.13
N PHE A 341 0.83 -14.89 -15.37
CA PHE A 341 1.39 -14.10 -16.48
C PHE A 341 0.59 -12.83 -16.78
N SER A 342 -0.21 -12.33 -15.84
CA SER A 342 -0.88 -11.03 -16.03
C SER A 342 0.13 -9.88 -16.00
N GLU A 343 -0.19 -8.73 -16.58
CA GLU A 343 0.63 -7.53 -16.44
C GLU A 343 0.63 -7.03 -14.99
N ILE A 344 1.73 -6.39 -14.56
CA ILE A 344 1.77 -5.67 -13.29
C ILE A 344 1.40 -4.22 -13.55
N VAL A 345 0.31 -3.78 -12.95
CA VAL A 345 -0.17 -2.39 -13.01
C VAL A 345 0.09 -1.68 -11.67
N LYS A 346 0.29 -0.36 -11.75
CA LYS A 346 0.54 0.51 -10.60
C LYS A 346 -0.66 0.61 -9.67
#